data_AF-A0A925E087-F1
#
_entry.id   AF-A0A925E087-F1
#
_cell.length_a   1.000
_cell.length_b   1.000
_cell.length_c   1.000
_cell.angle_alpha   90.00
_cell.angle_beta   90.00
_cell.angle_gamma   90.00
#
_symmetry.space_group_name_H-M   'P 1'
#
loop_
_entity.id
_entity.type
_entity.pdbx_description
1 polymer ?
#
loop_
_entity_poly.entity_id
_entity_poly.type
_entity_poly.pdbx_seq_one_letter_code
_entity_poly.pdbx_strand_id
1 'polypeptide(L)'
;MQYSKYLIILLFVLPKTLFAQDITGLWKGTLYNDTTQQFYKYEIGISKEKGKYSGFSHTWFILDDKQYYGVKKIKIKVADDGKIVVEDDGLIANNYPVAPSKNVRQLNILQLDAADSVMKLTGPFTTNATKDYRPLTGTINLQRKNDFWQSALVPHLQELGKEEDLSFVKEEIETLALEDSRKKIAERQKQNEQAADQKAATLLAKQQAQKDKESALLARQAAEEKLQQEKLIAKAELAKQQAIKEEQEEKERETKLLARQQVEEQEFIEKQKIKEEQAEQLLVKKRQAEKEAAMKELAKKESVAKTQAEKQKARETFAQEQAATAVAIDLENKARAAVKFREDSTRLADKKTADMAKKAESEKYKAAKQLAKQQAEAAEKAVKEKDALAKQDAVKKTQAENNAQVSAQKNALPSVASESEKNKVATTTSNSVAAANVTNRTTVLQQTVSFTSDSLQLSLYDNGEVDGDTVSVLMNGELIIAKQGLSTTAIKKTIYLPSGTDRVELVMYAESLGSIPPNTGLLVIRDGKSLYEIRFRGDLQKNASIVFNRRKE
;
A
#
# COMPACT_ATOMS: atom_id res chain seq x y z
N MET A 1 4.65 -93.31 8.85
CA MET A 1 3.23 -92.88 8.94
C MET A 1 3.09 -91.55 8.22
N GLN A 2 2.03 -91.35 7.43
CA GLN A 2 1.83 -90.13 6.65
C GLN A 2 1.01 -89.10 7.45
N TYR A 3 1.54 -87.90 7.65
CA TYR A 3 0.75 -86.74 8.05
C TYR A 3 0.14 -86.12 6.79
N SER A 4 -1.17 -86.35 6.58
CA SER A 4 -1.91 -85.67 5.50
C SER A 4 -2.18 -84.21 5.86
N LYS A 5 -2.35 -83.36 4.84
CA LYS A 5 -2.29 -81.90 4.97
C LYS A 5 -3.66 -81.28 5.25
N TYR A 6 -3.64 -80.14 5.94
CA TYR A 6 -4.80 -79.27 6.10
C TYR A 6 -5.34 -78.81 4.73
N LEU A 7 -6.67 -78.84 4.57
CA LEU A 7 -7.38 -78.11 3.53
C LEU A 7 -8.66 -77.50 4.12
N ILE A 8 -8.51 -76.41 4.86
CA ILE A 8 -9.66 -75.61 5.32
C ILE A 8 -10.15 -74.79 4.12
N ILE A 9 -11.22 -75.25 3.48
CA ILE A 9 -11.91 -74.49 2.43
C ILE A 9 -12.74 -73.39 3.12
N LEU A 10 -12.11 -72.25 3.38
CA LEU A 10 -12.81 -71.04 3.82
C LEU A 10 -13.59 -70.47 2.62
N LEU A 11 -14.85 -70.89 2.47
CA LEU A 11 -15.73 -70.41 1.42
C LEU A 11 -16.02 -68.92 1.63
N PHE A 12 -15.32 -68.06 0.89
CA PHE A 12 -15.49 -66.60 0.94
C PHE A 12 -16.85 -66.22 0.33
N VAL A 13 -17.91 -66.30 1.13
CA VAL A 13 -19.21 -65.70 0.81
C VAL A 13 -19.06 -64.18 0.96
N LEU A 14 -18.42 -63.56 -0.03
CA LEU A 14 -18.53 -62.12 -0.25
C LEU A 14 -20.03 -61.81 -0.43
N PRO A 15 -20.66 -61.01 0.44
CA PRO A 15 -22.01 -60.56 0.18
C PRO A 15 -21.95 -59.72 -1.11
N LYS A 16 -22.58 -60.21 -2.17
CA LYS A 16 -22.84 -59.42 -3.37
C LYS A 16 -23.85 -58.33 -3.00
N THR A 17 -23.34 -57.28 -2.36
CA THR A 17 -23.94 -55.96 -2.35
C THR A 17 -23.96 -55.52 -3.81
N LEU A 18 -25.09 -55.81 -4.47
CA LEU A 18 -25.47 -55.13 -5.69
C LEU A 18 -25.59 -53.65 -5.32
N PHE A 19 -24.51 -52.91 -5.56
CA PHE A 19 -24.54 -51.46 -5.54
C PHE A 19 -25.59 -51.04 -6.57
N ALA A 20 -26.78 -50.69 -6.08
CA ALA A 20 -27.86 -50.20 -6.92
C ALA A 20 -27.32 -48.99 -7.67
N GLN A 21 -27.16 -49.13 -8.99
CA GLN A 21 -26.44 -48.16 -9.80
C GLN A 21 -27.09 -46.79 -9.64
N ASP A 22 -26.26 -45.77 -9.40
CA ASP A 22 -26.75 -44.44 -9.11
C ASP A 22 -27.34 -43.78 -10.37
N ILE A 23 -28.65 -43.58 -10.33
CA ILE A 23 -29.44 -42.94 -11.39
C ILE A 23 -29.61 -41.43 -11.19
N THR A 24 -29.05 -40.83 -10.14
CA THR A 24 -29.21 -39.39 -9.90
C THR A 24 -28.43 -38.52 -10.89
N GLY A 25 -28.74 -37.23 -10.96
CA GLY A 25 -28.17 -36.30 -11.93
C GLY A 25 -29.09 -36.01 -13.11
N LEU A 26 -28.54 -35.26 -14.07
CA LEU A 26 -29.22 -34.87 -15.30
C LEU A 26 -29.04 -35.94 -16.39
N TRP A 27 -30.13 -36.23 -17.09
CA TRP A 27 -30.16 -37.11 -18.25
C TRP A 27 -30.80 -36.36 -19.43
N LYS A 28 -30.09 -36.28 -20.57
CA LYS A 28 -30.47 -35.45 -21.74
C LYS A 28 -30.44 -36.25 -23.03
N GLY A 29 -31.42 -36.01 -23.90
CA GLY A 29 -31.55 -36.68 -25.19
C GLY A 29 -32.90 -36.38 -25.87
N THR A 30 -33.60 -37.44 -26.27
CA THR A 30 -34.81 -37.34 -27.11
C THR A 30 -35.94 -38.26 -26.65
N LEU A 31 -37.16 -37.83 -26.96
CA LEU A 31 -38.39 -38.62 -26.91
C LEU A 31 -38.97 -38.64 -28.34
N TYR A 32 -39.02 -39.81 -28.96
CA TYR A 32 -39.61 -40.03 -30.28
C TYR A 32 -41.06 -40.48 -30.13
N ASN A 33 -42.01 -39.78 -30.76
CA ASN A 33 -43.44 -40.11 -30.71
C ASN A 33 -43.88 -40.88 -31.96
N ASP A 34 -44.47 -42.06 -31.78
CA ASP A 34 -44.85 -42.95 -32.90
C ASP A 34 -45.94 -42.37 -33.81
N THR A 35 -46.83 -41.54 -33.23
CA THR A 35 -48.00 -40.99 -33.94
C THR A 35 -47.64 -39.77 -34.79
N THR A 36 -46.77 -38.89 -34.29
CA THR A 36 -46.30 -37.71 -35.06
C THR A 36 -45.02 -37.98 -35.85
N GLN A 37 -44.32 -39.09 -35.59
CA GLN A 37 -43.01 -39.44 -36.15
C GLN A 37 -41.93 -38.37 -35.87
N GLN A 38 -42.09 -37.61 -34.79
CA GLN A 38 -41.20 -36.51 -34.41
C GLN A 38 -40.36 -36.85 -33.18
N PHE A 39 -39.11 -36.36 -33.19
CA PHE A 39 -38.22 -36.34 -32.03
C PHE A 39 -38.39 -35.01 -31.29
N TYR A 40 -38.91 -35.05 -30.07
CA TYR A 40 -38.88 -33.93 -29.14
C TYR A 40 -37.61 -34.02 -28.28
N LYS A 41 -37.06 -32.86 -27.89
CA LYS A 41 -35.92 -32.79 -26.98
C LYS A 41 -36.41 -33.08 -25.57
N TYR A 42 -35.76 -34.02 -24.88
CA TYR A 42 -36.20 -34.50 -23.58
C TYR A 42 -35.05 -34.53 -22.58
N GLU A 43 -35.31 -33.98 -21.40
CA GLU A 43 -34.38 -33.95 -20.27
C GLU A 43 -35.12 -34.39 -19.00
N ILE A 44 -34.46 -35.17 -18.14
CA ILE A 44 -34.94 -35.47 -16.79
C ILE A 44 -33.82 -35.24 -15.76
N GLY A 45 -34.16 -34.57 -14.67
CA GLY A 45 -33.32 -34.48 -13.48
C GLY A 45 -33.83 -35.49 -12.47
N ILE A 46 -32.99 -36.44 -12.05
CA ILE A 46 -33.33 -37.45 -11.05
C ILE A 46 -32.55 -37.16 -9.76
N SER A 47 -33.27 -37.12 -8.65
CA SER A 47 -32.73 -36.89 -7.31
C SER A 47 -33.23 -37.92 -6.32
N LYS A 48 -32.51 -38.06 -5.20
CA LYS A 48 -32.74 -39.13 -4.22
C LYS A 48 -32.72 -38.59 -2.79
N GLU A 49 -33.89 -38.41 -2.19
CA GLU A 49 -34.01 -38.01 -0.79
C GLU A 49 -34.54 -39.14 0.08
N LYS A 50 -33.89 -39.39 1.23
CA LYS A 50 -34.38 -40.33 2.27
C LYS A 50 -34.75 -41.71 1.69
N GLY A 51 -33.98 -42.16 0.67
CA GLY A 51 -34.16 -43.42 -0.04
C GLY A 51 -35.17 -43.41 -1.20
N LYS A 52 -35.93 -42.34 -1.41
CA LYS A 52 -36.94 -42.21 -2.49
C LYS A 52 -36.38 -41.42 -3.67
N TYR A 53 -36.77 -41.79 -4.89
CA TYR A 53 -36.41 -41.05 -6.10
C TYR A 53 -37.55 -40.13 -6.58
N SER A 54 -37.18 -38.92 -6.97
CA SER A 54 -38.08 -37.87 -7.47
C SER A 54 -37.33 -36.92 -8.38
N GLY A 55 -38.03 -35.98 -9.03
CA GLY A 55 -37.38 -34.89 -9.74
C GLY A 55 -38.32 -34.27 -10.77
N PHE A 56 -37.74 -33.86 -11.90
CA PHE A 56 -38.46 -33.13 -12.95
C PHE A 56 -38.14 -33.66 -14.35
N SER A 57 -39.08 -33.47 -15.27
CA SER A 57 -38.85 -33.66 -16.71
C SER A 57 -39.12 -32.35 -17.46
N HIS A 58 -38.37 -32.14 -18.55
CA HIS A 58 -38.51 -31.00 -19.44
C HIS A 58 -38.55 -31.50 -20.89
N THR A 59 -39.66 -31.24 -21.58
CA THR A 59 -39.81 -31.52 -23.02
C THR A 59 -39.84 -30.21 -23.80
N TRP A 60 -39.07 -30.09 -24.88
CA TRP A 60 -39.15 -28.91 -25.77
C TRP A 60 -38.96 -29.24 -27.25
N PHE A 61 -39.44 -28.32 -28.08
CA PHE A 61 -39.34 -28.34 -29.54
C PHE A 61 -39.49 -26.92 -30.11
N ILE A 62 -39.19 -26.73 -31.39
CA ILE A 62 -39.44 -25.47 -32.11
C ILE A 62 -40.44 -25.76 -33.22
N LEU A 63 -41.47 -24.91 -33.33
CA LEU A 63 -42.48 -24.94 -34.39
C LEU A 63 -42.69 -23.49 -34.85
N ASP A 64 -42.62 -23.25 -36.16
CA ASP A 64 -42.79 -21.94 -36.80
C ASP A 64 -41.99 -20.82 -36.12
N ASP A 65 -40.69 -21.07 -35.92
CA ASP A 65 -39.72 -20.20 -35.27
C ASP A 65 -40.02 -19.82 -33.81
N LYS A 66 -40.96 -20.52 -33.17
CA LYS A 66 -41.28 -20.41 -31.75
C LYS A 66 -40.93 -21.67 -30.99
N GLN A 67 -40.16 -21.51 -29.91
CA GLN A 67 -39.86 -22.55 -28.94
C GLN A 67 -41.08 -22.84 -28.07
N TYR A 68 -41.45 -24.11 -27.98
CA TYR A 68 -42.46 -24.63 -27.08
C TYR A 68 -41.84 -25.57 -26.05
N TYR A 69 -42.25 -25.47 -24.80
CA TYR A 69 -41.75 -26.28 -23.70
C TYR A 69 -42.84 -26.69 -22.70
N GLY A 70 -42.54 -27.73 -21.93
CA GLY A 70 -43.30 -28.09 -20.73
C GLY A 70 -42.42 -28.77 -19.70
N VAL A 71 -42.49 -28.29 -18.46
CA VAL A 71 -41.77 -28.80 -17.29
C VAL A 71 -42.76 -29.49 -16.36
N LYS A 72 -42.47 -30.73 -15.95
CA LYS A 72 -43.33 -31.55 -15.08
C LYS A 72 -42.56 -32.01 -13.84
N LYS A 73 -43.26 -32.22 -12.73
CA LYS A 73 -42.77 -33.08 -11.64
C LYS A 73 -42.88 -34.54 -12.07
N ILE A 74 -41.93 -35.38 -11.65
CA ILE A 74 -41.93 -36.83 -11.89
C ILE A 74 -41.67 -37.63 -10.62
N LYS A 75 -42.36 -38.76 -10.50
CA LYS A 75 -42.13 -39.81 -9.50
C LYS A 75 -41.30 -40.91 -10.14
N ILE A 76 -40.25 -41.38 -9.46
CA ILE A 76 -39.40 -42.47 -9.97
C ILE A 76 -39.45 -43.65 -9.00
N LYS A 77 -39.62 -44.86 -9.54
CA LYS A 77 -39.49 -46.14 -8.82
C LYS A 77 -38.52 -47.02 -9.60
N VAL A 78 -37.60 -47.67 -8.90
CA VAL A 78 -36.82 -48.78 -9.49
C VAL A 78 -37.56 -50.06 -9.12
N ALA A 79 -37.91 -50.87 -10.12
CA ALA A 79 -38.56 -52.16 -9.95
C ALA A 79 -37.55 -53.27 -9.63
N ASP A 80 -38.03 -54.41 -9.14
CA ASP A 80 -37.19 -55.54 -8.71
C ASP A 80 -36.38 -56.17 -9.87
N ASP A 81 -36.82 -55.96 -11.12
CA ASP A 81 -36.09 -56.35 -12.34
C ASP A 81 -35.09 -55.29 -12.85
N GLY A 82 -34.87 -54.23 -12.07
CA GLY A 82 -33.95 -53.13 -12.38
C GLY A 82 -34.52 -52.04 -13.29
N LYS A 83 -35.76 -52.16 -13.79
CA LYS A 83 -36.37 -51.12 -14.64
C LYS A 83 -36.71 -49.87 -13.82
N ILE A 84 -36.46 -48.72 -14.42
CA ILE A 84 -36.67 -47.39 -13.86
C ILE A 84 -38.00 -46.87 -14.41
N VAL A 85 -39.03 -46.97 -13.59
CA VAL A 85 -40.38 -46.51 -13.89
C VAL A 85 -40.49 -45.04 -13.50
N VAL A 86 -40.76 -44.18 -14.48
CA VAL A 86 -40.92 -42.73 -14.30
C VAL A 86 -42.35 -42.33 -14.65
N GLU A 87 -43.07 -41.75 -13.71
CA GLU A 87 -44.49 -41.38 -13.82
C GLU A 87 -44.64 -39.85 -13.69
N ASP A 88 -45.38 -39.22 -14.61
CA ASP A 88 -45.74 -37.80 -14.53
C ASP A 88 -46.57 -37.49 -13.27
N ASP A 89 -46.12 -36.51 -12.49
CA ASP A 89 -46.82 -36.01 -11.30
C ASP A 89 -47.29 -34.55 -11.42
N GLY A 90 -47.57 -34.11 -12.64
CA GLY A 90 -48.18 -32.83 -12.95
C GLY A 90 -47.23 -31.83 -13.61
N LEU A 91 -47.80 -31.02 -14.51
CA LEU A 91 -47.13 -29.94 -15.21
C LEU A 91 -47.00 -28.73 -14.28
N ILE A 92 -45.81 -28.13 -14.19
CA ILE A 92 -45.52 -26.96 -13.34
C ILE A 92 -45.29 -25.67 -14.13
N ALA A 93 -44.76 -25.78 -15.36
CA ALA A 93 -44.61 -24.65 -16.28
C ALA A 93 -44.75 -25.15 -17.73
N ASN A 94 -45.28 -24.31 -18.62
CA ASN A 94 -45.37 -24.55 -20.06
C ASN A 94 -45.80 -23.28 -20.80
N ASN A 95 -45.57 -23.24 -22.11
CA ASN A 95 -46.06 -22.16 -22.99
C ASN A 95 -46.91 -22.70 -24.17
N TYR A 96 -47.55 -23.86 -24.01
CA TYR A 96 -48.30 -24.53 -25.07
C TYR A 96 -49.48 -23.65 -25.55
N PRO A 97 -49.83 -23.69 -26.85
CA PRO A 97 -50.87 -22.82 -27.42
C PRO A 97 -52.30 -23.21 -26.98
N VAL A 98 -52.47 -24.41 -26.43
CA VAL A 98 -53.70 -24.91 -25.82
C VAL A 98 -53.33 -25.56 -24.49
N ALA A 99 -54.11 -25.28 -23.43
CA ALA A 99 -53.87 -25.86 -22.12
C ALA A 99 -53.99 -27.40 -22.15
N PRO A 100 -52.96 -28.16 -21.72
CA PRO A 100 -52.97 -29.62 -21.81
C PRO A 100 -53.97 -30.25 -20.82
N SER A 101 -54.51 -31.41 -21.20
CA SER A 101 -55.50 -32.12 -20.39
C SER A 101 -54.90 -32.62 -19.07
N LYS A 102 -55.48 -32.16 -17.94
CA LYS A 102 -55.05 -32.50 -16.57
C LYS A 102 -55.09 -34.00 -16.24
N ASN A 103 -55.77 -34.81 -17.07
CA ASN A 103 -55.96 -36.24 -16.88
C ASN A 103 -55.02 -37.10 -17.75
N VAL A 104 -54.11 -36.48 -18.52
CA VAL A 104 -53.09 -37.19 -19.31
C VAL A 104 -51.76 -37.17 -18.56
N ARG A 105 -51.26 -38.36 -18.22
CA ARG A 105 -49.97 -38.63 -17.59
C ARG A 105 -49.14 -39.52 -18.50
N GLN A 106 -47.87 -39.20 -18.62
CA GLN A 106 -46.85 -40.02 -19.24
C GLN A 106 -46.29 -41.04 -18.24
N LEU A 107 -46.01 -42.24 -18.73
CA LEU A 107 -45.35 -43.33 -18.03
C LEU A 107 -44.17 -43.80 -18.90
N ASN A 108 -42.96 -43.72 -18.36
CA ASN A 108 -41.74 -44.19 -19.01
C ASN A 108 -41.25 -45.45 -18.29
N ILE A 109 -40.84 -46.47 -19.03
CA ILE A 109 -40.22 -47.68 -18.48
C ILE A 109 -38.82 -47.77 -19.06
N LEU A 110 -37.84 -47.28 -18.32
CA LEU A 110 -36.47 -47.09 -18.79
C LEU A 110 -35.54 -48.17 -18.23
N GLN A 111 -34.58 -48.60 -19.03
CA GLN A 111 -33.47 -49.45 -18.62
C GLN A 111 -32.19 -48.61 -18.61
N LEU A 112 -31.39 -48.79 -17.56
CA LEU A 112 -30.04 -48.25 -17.45
C LEU A 112 -29.05 -49.15 -18.21
N ASP A 113 -28.36 -48.57 -19.17
CA ASP A 113 -27.13 -49.11 -19.73
C ASP A 113 -25.94 -48.34 -19.14
N ALA A 114 -25.02 -49.08 -18.52
CA ALA A 114 -23.81 -48.57 -17.90
C ALA A 114 -22.57 -49.38 -18.36
N ALA A 115 -22.63 -50.02 -19.53
CA ALA A 115 -21.49 -50.75 -20.10
C ALA A 115 -20.41 -49.82 -20.70
N ASP A 116 -20.83 -48.66 -21.21
CA ASP A 116 -19.95 -47.65 -21.82
C ASP A 116 -19.47 -46.59 -20.81
N SER A 117 -18.47 -45.81 -21.21
CA SER A 117 -18.07 -44.56 -20.53
C SER A 117 -19.17 -43.48 -20.50
N VAL A 118 -20.31 -43.69 -21.16
CA VAL A 118 -21.48 -42.81 -21.15
C VAL A 118 -22.70 -43.65 -20.76
N MET A 119 -23.19 -43.45 -19.54
CA MET A 119 -24.42 -44.09 -19.05
C MET A 119 -25.64 -43.60 -19.86
N LYS A 120 -26.57 -44.51 -20.16
CA LYS A 120 -27.78 -44.22 -20.94
C LYS A 120 -29.04 -44.69 -20.21
N LEU A 121 -30.13 -43.95 -20.34
CA LEU A 121 -31.48 -44.41 -20.02
C LEU A 121 -32.27 -44.54 -21.32
N THR A 122 -32.73 -45.74 -21.63
CA THR A 122 -33.48 -46.03 -22.87
C THR A 122 -34.70 -46.89 -22.59
N GLY A 123 -35.78 -46.71 -23.36
CA GLY A 123 -36.97 -47.54 -23.22
C GLY A 123 -38.25 -46.87 -23.71
N PRO A 124 -39.39 -47.58 -23.73
CA PRO A 124 -40.66 -47.03 -24.18
C PRO A 124 -41.23 -45.98 -23.21
N PHE A 125 -42.04 -45.08 -23.78
CA PHE A 125 -43.05 -44.34 -23.03
C PHE A 125 -44.45 -44.64 -23.56
N THR A 126 -45.44 -44.39 -22.72
CA THR A 126 -46.86 -44.36 -23.08
C THR A 126 -47.57 -43.24 -22.31
N THR A 127 -48.74 -42.79 -22.75
CA THR A 127 -49.66 -41.99 -21.93
C THR A 127 -50.90 -42.81 -21.56
N ASN A 128 -51.53 -42.53 -20.42
CA ASN A 128 -52.80 -43.19 -20.11
C ASN A 128 -53.88 -42.84 -21.15
N ALA A 129 -54.80 -43.77 -21.39
CA ALA A 129 -56.05 -43.47 -22.06
C ALA A 129 -56.91 -42.54 -21.19
N THR A 130 -57.69 -41.69 -21.84
CA THR A 130 -58.73 -40.86 -21.21
C THR A 130 -60.03 -40.99 -22.01
N LYS A 131 -61.08 -40.26 -21.62
CA LYS A 131 -62.33 -40.20 -22.40
C LYS A 131 -62.10 -39.65 -23.82
N ASP A 132 -61.23 -38.65 -23.94
CA ASP A 132 -61.12 -37.81 -25.14
C ASP A 132 -59.80 -38.08 -25.93
N TYR A 133 -58.81 -38.71 -25.29
CA TYR A 133 -57.50 -39.02 -25.88
C TYR A 133 -57.14 -40.51 -25.72
N ARG A 134 -56.70 -41.13 -26.82
CA ARG A 134 -56.03 -42.44 -26.81
C ARG A 134 -54.59 -42.31 -26.29
N PRO A 135 -53.95 -43.40 -25.83
CA PRO A 135 -52.52 -43.43 -25.53
C PRO A 135 -51.67 -42.93 -26.70
N LEU A 136 -50.73 -42.02 -26.42
CA LEU A 136 -49.57 -41.78 -27.26
C LEU A 136 -48.44 -42.70 -26.82
N THR A 137 -47.72 -43.29 -27.76
CA THR A 137 -46.59 -44.18 -27.51
C THR A 137 -45.30 -43.66 -28.16
N GLY A 138 -44.17 -44.22 -27.74
CA GLY A 138 -42.90 -44.02 -28.41
C GLY A 138 -41.71 -44.44 -27.57
N THR A 139 -40.53 -43.92 -27.94
CA THR A 139 -39.25 -44.33 -27.34
C THR A 139 -38.48 -43.14 -26.78
N ILE A 140 -37.89 -43.32 -25.60
CA ILE A 140 -36.96 -42.39 -24.96
C ILE A 140 -35.53 -42.92 -25.12
N ASN A 141 -34.61 -42.01 -25.42
CA ASN A 141 -33.16 -42.25 -25.40
C ASN A 141 -32.46 -41.03 -24.77
N LEU A 142 -31.80 -41.25 -23.64
CA LEU A 142 -31.14 -40.23 -22.83
C LEU A 142 -29.72 -40.68 -22.45
N GLN A 143 -28.82 -39.71 -22.29
CA GLN A 143 -27.47 -39.91 -21.77
C GLN A 143 -27.27 -39.09 -20.49
N ARG A 144 -26.55 -39.63 -19.50
CA ARG A 144 -26.15 -38.85 -18.32
C ARG A 144 -25.28 -37.66 -18.74
N LYS A 145 -25.45 -36.51 -18.09
CA LYS A 145 -24.64 -35.30 -18.28
C LYS A 145 -24.19 -34.80 -16.92
N ASN A 146 -22.91 -34.43 -16.84
CA ASN A 146 -22.28 -33.90 -15.62
C ASN A 146 -22.21 -32.37 -15.63
N ASP A 147 -22.28 -31.75 -16.81
CA ASP A 147 -22.53 -30.32 -16.97
C ASP A 147 -24.05 -30.09 -16.90
N PHE A 148 -24.50 -29.57 -15.76
CA PHE A 148 -25.91 -29.27 -15.51
C PHE A 148 -26.31 -27.88 -16.06
N TRP A 149 -25.35 -27.02 -16.38
CA TRP A 149 -25.58 -25.66 -16.89
C TRP A 149 -25.90 -25.65 -18.40
N GLN A 150 -25.48 -26.68 -19.13
CA GLN A 150 -25.94 -26.97 -20.50
C GLN A 150 -27.33 -27.64 -20.56
N SER A 151 -28.09 -27.63 -19.47
CA SER A 151 -29.49 -28.12 -19.39
C SER A 151 -30.51 -27.09 -19.89
N ALA A 152 -31.61 -27.58 -20.46
CA ALA A 152 -32.86 -26.80 -20.59
C ALA A 152 -33.65 -26.77 -19.27
N LEU A 153 -33.59 -27.88 -18.53
CA LEU A 153 -34.37 -28.15 -17.33
C LEU A 153 -33.91 -27.28 -16.14
N VAL A 154 -32.61 -27.17 -15.90
CA VAL A 154 -32.08 -26.51 -14.70
C VAL A 154 -32.42 -25.01 -14.65
N PRO A 155 -32.20 -24.18 -15.69
CA PRO A 155 -32.60 -22.77 -15.69
C PRO A 155 -34.08 -22.57 -15.35
N HIS A 156 -34.97 -23.28 -16.05
CA HIS A 156 -36.41 -23.33 -15.78
C HIS A 156 -36.77 -23.72 -14.33
N LEU A 157 -35.91 -24.47 -13.62
CA LEU A 157 -36.12 -24.75 -12.19
C LEU A 157 -35.59 -23.64 -11.29
N GLN A 158 -34.54 -22.91 -11.67
CA GLN A 158 -34.07 -21.73 -10.93
C GLN A 158 -35.12 -20.62 -10.93
N GLU A 159 -35.70 -20.34 -12.10
CA GLU A 159 -36.77 -19.35 -12.27
C GLU A 159 -38.01 -19.70 -11.43
N LEU A 160 -38.34 -20.99 -11.32
CA LEU A 160 -39.43 -21.49 -10.48
C LEU A 160 -39.06 -21.62 -8.98
N GLY A 161 -37.80 -21.40 -8.58
CA GLY A 161 -37.27 -21.65 -7.24
C GLY A 161 -37.39 -23.12 -6.83
N LYS A 162 -36.81 -24.03 -7.62
CA LYS A 162 -36.90 -25.51 -7.56
C LYS A 162 -35.62 -26.22 -8.00
N GLU A 163 -34.53 -25.49 -8.19
CA GLU A 163 -33.23 -26.09 -8.44
C GLU A 163 -32.73 -26.87 -7.21
N GLU A 164 -33.05 -26.41 -6.00
CA GLU A 164 -32.73 -27.15 -4.76
C GLU A 164 -33.59 -28.41 -4.55
N ASP A 165 -34.75 -28.55 -5.22
CA ASP A 165 -35.50 -29.83 -5.28
C ASP A 165 -34.68 -30.90 -6.06
N LEU A 166 -33.61 -30.50 -6.79
CA LEU A 166 -32.62 -31.40 -7.40
C LEU A 166 -31.34 -31.49 -6.54
N SER A 167 -31.25 -32.56 -5.75
CA SER A 167 -30.11 -32.88 -4.87
C SER A 167 -28.72 -32.65 -5.47
N PHE A 168 -28.50 -33.01 -6.74
CA PHE A 168 -27.20 -32.87 -7.41
C PHE A 168 -26.84 -31.43 -7.76
N VAL A 169 -27.83 -30.56 -8.03
CA VAL A 169 -27.62 -29.12 -8.23
C VAL A 169 -27.34 -28.45 -6.89
N LYS A 170 -28.06 -28.86 -5.84
CA LYS A 170 -27.81 -28.41 -4.47
C LYS A 170 -26.39 -28.76 -3.99
N GLU A 171 -25.94 -30.00 -4.23
CA GLU A 171 -24.58 -30.45 -3.92
C GLU A 171 -23.50 -29.64 -4.69
N GLU A 172 -23.75 -29.26 -5.95
CA GLU A 172 -22.87 -28.36 -6.71
C GLU A 172 -22.84 -26.94 -6.10
N ILE A 173 -24.00 -26.36 -5.78
CA ILE A 173 -24.09 -25.02 -5.18
C ILE A 173 -23.39 -24.97 -3.81
N GLU A 174 -23.61 -25.97 -2.95
CA GLU A 174 -22.95 -26.06 -1.64
C GLU A 174 -21.42 -26.22 -1.78
N THR A 175 -20.94 -27.03 -2.72
CA THR A 175 -19.49 -27.21 -2.95
C THR A 175 -18.83 -25.97 -3.53
N LEU A 176 -19.45 -25.28 -4.49
CA LEU A 176 -18.97 -24.00 -5.02
C LEU A 176 -18.90 -22.91 -3.94
N ALA A 177 -19.91 -22.81 -3.08
CA ALA A 177 -19.92 -21.86 -1.96
C ALA A 177 -18.79 -22.15 -0.93
N LEU A 178 -18.50 -23.43 -0.68
CA LEU A 178 -17.38 -23.86 0.17
C LEU A 178 -16.02 -23.54 -0.47
N GLU A 179 -15.87 -23.72 -1.79
CA GLU A 179 -14.65 -23.34 -2.51
C GLU A 179 -14.38 -21.83 -2.44
N ASP A 180 -15.37 -21.00 -2.75
CA ASP A 180 -15.19 -19.55 -2.73
C ASP A 180 -14.93 -19.01 -1.32
N SER A 181 -15.49 -19.67 -0.30
CA SER A 181 -15.14 -19.42 1.10
C SER A 181 -13.67 -19.76 1.39
N ARG A 182 -13.16 -20.89 0.87
CA ARG A 182 -11.74 -21.27 1.00
C ARG A 182 -10.81 -20.31 0.25
N LYS A 183 -11.16 -19.87 -0.96
CA LYS A 183 -10.39 -18.89 -1.75
C LYS A 183 -10.22 -17.58 -0.96
N LYS A 184 -11.32 -17.02 -0.44
CA LYS A 184 -11.31 -15.80 0.39
C LYS A 184 -10.49 -15.93 1.68
N ILE A 185 -10.49 -17.11 2.32
CA ILE A 185 -9.64 -17.39 3.49
C ILE A 185 -8.16 -17.40 3.09
N ALA A 186 -7.79 -18.07 2.00
CA ALA A 186 -6.41 -18.16 1.52
C ALA A 186 -5.85 -16.79 1.06
N GLU A 187 -6.67 -15.97 0.40
CA GLU A 187 -6.32 -14.59 0.04
C GLU A 187 -6.06 -13.74 1.29
N ARG A 188 -6.94 -13.82 2.29
CA ARG A 188 -6.77 -13.10 3.56
C ARG A 188 -5.54 -13.58 4.35
N GLN A 189 -5.21 -14.87 4.28
CA GLN A 189 -3.97 -15.40 4.86
C GLN A 189 -2.73 -14.80 4.18
N LYS A 190 -2.68 -14.78 2.84
CA LYS A 190 -1.58 -14.13 2.09
C LYS A 190 -1.46 -12.64 2.38
N GLN A 191 -2.57 -11.91 2.50
CA GLN A 191 -2.57 -10.49 2.87
C GLN A 191 -2.01 -10.27 4.29
N ASN A 192 -2.39 -11.12 5.26
CA ASN A 192 -1.85 -11.06 6.62
C ASN A 192 -0.34 -11.38 6.66
N GLU A 193 0.11 -12.35 5.87
CA GLU A 193 1.52 -12.75 5.75
C GLU A 193 2.36 -11.62 5.13
N GLN A 194 1.92 -11.05 4.00
CA GLN A 194 2.56 -9.88 3.38
C GLN A 194 2.60 -8.66 4.33
N ALA A 195 1.55 -8.43 5.12
CA ALA A 195 1.53 -7.36 6.12
C ALA A 195 2.47 -7.65 7.31
N ALA A 196 2.66 -8.91 7.68
CA ALA A 196 3.63 -9.32 8.69
C ALA A 196 5.07 -9.12 8.19
N ASP A 197 5.37 -9.52 6.95
CA ASP A 197 6.68 -9.34 6.32
C ASP A 197 7.07 -7.87 6.17
N GLN A 198 6.15 -7.03 5.67
CA GLN A 198 6.37 -5.57 5.58
C GLN A 198 6.64 -4.96 6.97
N LYS A 199 5.93 -5.43 8.00
CA LYS A 199 6.11 -4.97 9.39
C LYS A 199 7.44 -5.45 9.98
N ALA A 200 7.87 -6.68 9.67
CA ALA A 200 9.16 -7.24 10.07
C ALA A 200 10.33 -6.50 9.40
N ALA A 201 10.26 -6.29 8.08
CA ALA A 201 11.24 -5.50 7.33
C ALA A 201 11.33 -4.05 7.85
N THR A 202 10.20 -3.42 8.15
CA THR A 202 10.15 -2.08 8.78
C THR A 202 10.78 -2.05 10.16
N LEU A 203 10.62 -3.12 10.96
CA LEU A 203 11.27 -3.24 12.27
C LEU A 203 12.79 -3.42 12.13
N LEU A 204 13.24 -4.27 11.22
CA LEU A 204 14.65 -4.53 10.93
C LEU A 204 15.37 -3.26 10.47
N ALA A 205 14.76 -2.51 9.54
CA ALA A 205 15.29 -1.24 9.05
C ALA A 205 15.42 -0.18 10.17
N LYS A 206 14.45 -0.12 11.10
CA LYS A 206 14.53 0.74 12.29
C LYS A 206 15.64 0.33 13.25
N GLN A 207 15.84 -0.96 13.48
CA GLN A 207 16.92 -1.48 14.32
C GLN A 207 18.30 -1.17 13.71
N GLN A 208 18.46 -1.34 12.39
CA GLN A 208 19.71 -1.00 11.71
C GLN A 208 19.99 0.51 11.78
N ALA A 209 19.02 1.35 11.41
CA ALA A 209 19.16 2.80 11.50
C ALA A 209 19.38 3.33 12.94
N GLN A 210 19.05 2.55 13.98
CA GLN A 210 19.41 2.85 15.36
C GLN A 210 20.88 2.48 15.65
N LYS A 211 21.34 1.30 15.24
CA LYS A 211 22.76 0.91 15.32
C LYS A 211 23.68 1.85 14.56
N ASP A 212 23.26 2.31 13.37
CA ASP A 212 24.03 3.23 12.53
C ASP A 212 24.18 4.62 13.18
N LYS A 213 23.17 5.05 13.95
CA LYS A 213 23.25 6.27 14.77
C LYS A 213 24.16 6.12 15.99
N GLU A 214 24.11 4.95 16.64
CA GLU A 214 24.92 4.63 17.81
C GLU A 214 26.41 4.50 17.45
N SER A 215 26.72 3.83 16.33
CA SER A 215 28.09 3.75 15.80
C SER A 215 28.61 5.11 15.30
N ALA A 216 27.77 5.93 14.66
CA ALA A 216 28.14 7.30 14.29
C ALA A 216 28.37 8.21 15.50
N LEU A 217 27.63 8.04 16.59
CA LEU A 217 27.85 8.75 17.85
C LEU A 217 29.19 8.36 18.50
N LEU A 218 29.48 7.05 18.58
CA LEU A 218 30.75 6.53 19.09
C LEU A 218 31.95 7.00 18.24
N ALA A 219 31.84 6.94 16.91
CA ALA A 219 32.87 7.43 16.00
C ALA A 219 33.13 8.94 16.16
N ARG A 220 32.06 9.72 16.39
CA ARG A 220 32.17 11.16 16.69
C ARG A 220 32.83 11.41 18.04
N GLN A 221 32.47 10.67 19.09
CA GLN A 221 33.10 10.79 20.42
C GLN A 221 34.60 10.48 20.34
N ALA A 222 34.99 9.38 19.68
CA ALA A 222 36.40 9.04 19.49
C ALA A 222 37.18 10.10 18.68
N ALA A 223 36.54 10.75 17.71
CA ALA A 223 37.13 11.87 16.96
C ALA A 223 37.29 13.13 17.81
N GLU A 224 36.31 13.45 18.67
CA GLU A 224 36.38 14.58 19.61
C GLU A 224 37.44 14.35 20.71
N GLU A 225 37.58 13.11 21.22
CA GLU A 225 38.66 12.70 22.13
C GLU A 225 40.04 12.81 21.47
N LYS A 226 40.22 12.26 20.26
CA LYS A 226 41.48 12.36 19.51
C LYS A 226 41.88 13.81 19.25
N LEU A 227 40.92 14.68 18.90
CA LEU A 227 41.15 16.11 18.74
C LEU A 227 41.53 16.81 20.05
N GLN A 228 41.01 16.38 21.20
CA GLN A 228 41.48 16.86 22.51
C GLN A 228 42.91 16.40 22.81
N GLN A 229 43.25 15.14 22.50
CA GLN A 229 44.59 14.60 22.69
C GLN A 229 45.62 15.31 21.82
N GLU A 230 45.32 15.55 20.54
CA GLU A 230 46.16 16.33 19.62
C GLU A 230 46.37 17.78 20.12
N LYS A 231 45.32 18.43 20.64
CA LYS A 231 45.42 19.76 21.27
C LYS A 231 46.28 19.76 22.54
N LEU A 232 46.22 18.71 23.36
CA LEU A 232 47.07 18.57 24.55
C LEU A 232 48.54 18.36 24.17
N ILE A 233 48.82 17.55 23.15
CA ILE A 233 50.18 17.35 22.61
C ILE A 233 50.73 18.67 22.07
N ALA A 234 49.99 19.36 21.18
CA ALA A 234 50.41 20.64 20.62
C ALA A 234 50.63 21.73 21.70
N LYS A 235 49.81 21.74 22.76
CA LYS A 235 50.01 22.65 23.90
C LYS A 235 51.28 22.32 24.70
N ALA A 236 51.57 21.04 24.93
CA ALA A 236 52.79 20.61 25.62
C ALA A 236 54.05 20.89 24.79
N GLU A 237 53.95 20.78 23.47
CA GLU A 237 55.02 21.08 22.52
C GLU A 237 55.31 22.59 22.44
N LEU A 238 54.25 23.43 22.39
CA LEU A 238 54.38 24.89 22.51
C LEU A 238 55.02 25.31 23.85
N ALA A 239 54.60 24.69 24.96
CA ALA A 239 55.19 24.95 26.27
C ALA A 239 56.68 24.58 26.35
N LYS A 240 57.10 23.49 25.69
CA LYS A 240 58.54 23.15 25.54
C LYS A 240 59.29 24.20 24.72
N GLN A 241 58.72 24.67 23.61
CA GLN A 241 59.33 25.72 22.78
C GLN A 241 59.47 27.04 23.55
N GLN A 242 58.49 27.40 24.38
CA GLN A 242 58.56 28.56 25.26
C GLN A 242 59.67 28.40 26.31
N ALA A 243 59.73 27.27 27.02
CA ALA A 243 60.77 27.00 28.02
C ALA A 243 62.19 27.03 27.42
N ILE A 244 62.39 26.44 26.22
CA ILE A 244 63.68 26.50 25.50
C ILE A 244 64.05 27.94 25.14
N LYS A 245 63.08 28.76 24.73
CA LYS A 245 63.32 30.18 24.42
C LYS A 245 63.64 31.00 25.67
N GLU A 246 62.96 30.73 26.78
CA GLU A 246 63.23 31.37 28.08
C GLU A 246 64.64 31.01 28.60
N GLU A 247 65.05 29.73 28.50
CA GLU A 247 66.41 29.26 28.84
C GLU A 247 67.49 29.91 27.93
N GLN A 248 67.18 30.13 26.65
CA GLN A 248 68.08 30.83 25.73
C GLN A 248 68.20 32.33 26.06
N GLU A 249 67.09 33.01 26.35
CA GLU A 249 67.10 34.41 26.78
C GLU A 249 67.81 34.60 28.14
N GLU A 250 67.67 33.65 29.06
CA GLU A 250 68.36 33.66 30.35
C GLU A 250 69.88 33.54 30.17
N LYS A 251 70.34 32.56 29.38
CA LYS A 251 71.77 32.41 29.04
C LYS A 251 72.33 33.63 28.30
N GLU A 252 71.56 34.27 27.43
CA GLU A 252 71.99 35.52 26.78
C GLU A 252 72.13 36.67 27.79
N ARG A 253 71.25 36.77 28.79
CA ARG A 253 71.35 37.74 29.89
C ARG A 253 72.55 37.48 30.79
N GLU A 254 72.80 36.22 31.18
CA GLU A 254 73.99 35.83 31.94
C GLU A 254 75.28 36.19 31.18
N THR A 255 75.34 35.85 29.88
CA THR A 255 76.51 36.14 29.04
C THR A 255 76.77 37.65 28.94
N LYS A 256 75.71 38.45 28.79
CA LYS A 256 75.79 39.93 28.77
C LYS A 256 76.19 40.51 30.13
N LEU A 257 75.76 39.91 31.23
CA LEU A 257 76.16 40.32 32.59
C LEU A 257 77.65 40.03 32.84
N LEU A 258 78.14 38.84 32.45
CA LEU A 258 79.55 38.47 32.54
C LEU A 258 80.44 39.41 31.72
N ALA A 259 80.06 39.67 30.47
CA ALA A 259 80.79 40.58 29.59
C ALA A 259 80.85 42.01 30.16
N ARG A 260 79.77 42.48 30.77
CA ARG A 260 79.75 43.78 31.47
C ARG A 260 80.69 43.80 32.68
N GLN A 261 80.68 42.76 33.50
CA GLN A 261 81.59 42.65 34.66
C GLN A 261 83.05 42.67 34.23
N GLN A 262 83.40 42.00 33.14
CA GLN A 262 84.76 42.01 32.58
C GLN A 262 85.20 43.41 32.09
N VAL A 263 84.28 44.22 31.55
CA VAL A 263 84.57 45.62 31.17
C VAL A 263 84.76 46.49 32.43
N GLU A 264 83.89 46.36 33.42
CA GLU A 264 84.00 47.10 34.70
C GLU A 264 85.28 46.72 35.48
N GLU A 265 85.74 45.47 35.38
CA GLU A 265 87.02 45.00 35.94
C GLU A 265 88.24 45.54 35.17
N GLN A 266 88.21 45.56 33.83
CA GLN A 266 89.29 46.16 33.03
C GLN A 266 89.44 47.67 33.29
N GLU A 267 88.32 48.41 33.36
CA GLU A 267 88.31 49.81 33.77
C GLU A 267 88.93 50.03 35.16
N PHE A 268 88.70 49.11 36.10
CA PHE A 268 89.29 49.20 37.44
C PHE A 268 90.81 48.97 37.40
N ILE A 269 91.28 47.97 36.66
CA ILE A 269 92.71 47.67 36.49
C ILE A 269 93.44 48.85 35.83
N GLU A 270 92.85 49.47 34.81
CA GLU A 270 93.43 50.64 34.14
C GLU A 270 93.51 51.86 35.08
N LYS A 271 92.46 52.12 35.87
CA LYS A 271 92.45 53.19 36.89
C LYS A 271 93.49 52.96 38.00
N GLN A 272 93.85 51.71 38.33
CA GLN A 272 94.94 51.44 39.26
C GLN A 272 96.33 51.68 38.64
N LYS A 273 96.57 51.26 37.39
CA LYS A 273 97.85 51.52 36.69
C LYS A 273 98.17 53.02 36.62
N ILE A 274 97.19 53.83 36.23
CA ILE A 274 97.31 55.30 36.18
C ILE A 274 97.70 55.88 37.56
N LYS A 275 97.23 55.26 38.64
CA LYS A 275 97.48 55.68 40.02
C LYS A 275 98.87 55.28 40.53
N GLU A 276 99.39 54.12 40.13
CA GLU A 276 100.77 53.70 40.41
C GLU A 276 101.78 54.57 39.64
N GLU A 277 101.53 54.83 38.35
CA GLU A 277 102.38 55.68 37.51
C GLU A 277 102.49 57.12 38.06
N GLN A 278 101.38 57.68 38.55
CA GLN A 278 101.38 58.97 39.25
C GLN A 278 102.19 58.95 40.56
N ALA A 279 102.24 57.82 41.26
CA ALA A 279 103.03 57.68 42.49
C ALA A 279 104.54 57.62 42.21
N GLU A 280 104.98 56.90 41.18
CA GLU A 280 106.40 56.86 40.78
C GLU A 280 106.93 58.24 40.35
N GLN A 281 106.17 58.99 39.54
CA GLN A 281 106.57 60.35 39.13
C GLN A 281 106.77 61.30 40.32
N LEU A 282 106.00 61.12 41.39
CA LEU A 282 106.09 61.89 42.64
C LEU A 282 107.34 61.50 43.45
N LEU A 283 107.70 60.21 43.45
CA LEU A 283 108.87 59.67 44.14
C LEU A 283 110.19 60.06 43.44
N VAL A 284 110.21 60.09 42.09
CA VAL A 284 111.36 60.57 41.30
C VAL A 284 111.67 62.04 41.61
N LYS A 285 110.66 62.92 41.62
CA LYS A 285 110.83 64.34 41.97
C LYS A 285 111.43 64.52 43.37
N LYS A 286 111.01 63.72 44.35
CA LYS A 286 111.52 63.81 45.72
C LYS A 286 113.02 63.50 45.81
N ARG A 287 113.49 62.46 45.11
CA ARG A 287 114.93 62.08 45.05
C ARG A 287 115.83 63.12 44.37
N GLN A 288 115.28 64.00 43.54
CA GLN A 288 116.04 65.10 42.94
C GLN A 288 116.27 66.24 43.93
N ALA A 289 115.23 66.66 44.67
CA ALA A 289 115.32 67.72 45.68
C ALA A 289 116.33 67.39 46.81
N GLU A 290 116.37 66.14 47.25
CA GLU A 290 117.28 65.68 48.31
C GLU A 290 118.76 65.78 47.91
N LYS A 291 119.11 65.72 46.62
CA LYS A 291 120.49 65.91 46.12
C LYS A 291 120.94 67.37 46.10
N GLU A 292 120.05 68.32 45.84
CA GLU A 292 120.40 69.75 45.85
C GLU A 292 120.65 70.29 47.26
N ALA A 293 119.97 69.73 48.28
CA ALA A 293 120.18 70.10 49.67
C ALA A 293 121.62 69.80 50.14
N ALA A 294 122.13 68.60 49.86
CA ALA A 294 123.43 68.13 50.34
C ALA A 294 124.62 68.98 49.85
N MET A 295 124.57 69.56 48.63
CA MET A 295 125.65 70.40 48.13
C MET A 295 125.69 71.82 48.72
N LYS A 296 124.63 72.28 49.41
CA LYS A 296 124.61 73.63 50.01
C LYS A 296 125.18 73.69 51.43
N GLU A 297 125.28 72.56 52.13
CA GLU A 297 125.75 72.54 53.52
C GLU A 297 127.29 72.57 53.64
N LEU A 298 128.02 72.04 52.65
CA LEU A 298 129.49 71.97 52.68
C LEU A 298 130.19 73.33 52.49
N ALA A 299 129.48 74.36 52.02
CA ALA A 299 130.05 75.62 51.57
C ALA A 299 129.92 76.79 52.58
N LYS A 300 129.63 76.52 53.87
CA LYS A 300 129.39 77.59 54.86
C LYS A 300 130.00 77.38 56.25
N LYS A 301 131.25 76.92 56.29
CA LYS A 301 132.14 76.96 57.47
C LYS A 301 133.35 77.89 57.26
N GLU A 302 133.13 79.20 57.23
CA GLU A 302 134.25 80.16 57.33
C GLU A 302 133.82 81.58 57.73
N SER A 303 134.78 82.37 58.26
CA SER A 303 134.67 83.74 58.81
C SER A 303 133.90 83.92 60.15
N VAL A 304 134.48 84.73 61.07
CA VAL A 304 134.07 84.86 62.48
C VAL A 304 134.41 86.26 63.05
N ALA A 305 133.44 86.84 63.78
CA ALA A 305 133.55 87.91 64.80
C ALA A 305 134.00 89.36 64.44
N LYS A 306 133.55 90.27 65.34
CA LYS A 306 133.83 91.72 65.55
C LYS A 306 132.82 92.73 64.99
N THR A 307 132.58 93.92 65.57
CA THR A 307 132.70 94.44 66.97
C THR A 307 131.94 95.79 67.05
N GLN A 308 131.52 96.20 68.25
CA GLN A 308 131.04 97.53 68.71
C GLN A 308 131.19 98.74 67.75
N ALA A 309 130.15 99.60 67.65
CA ALA A 309 130.15 100.93 68.31
C ALA A 309 128.85 101.77 68.07
N GLU A 310 128.40 102.40 69.16
CA GLU A 310 127.78 103.74 69.26
C GLU A 310 126.60 104.24 68.36
N LYS A 311 125.52 104.62 69.06
CA LYS A 311 124.82 105.93 68.99
C LYS A 311 123.93 106.34 67.77
N GLN A 312 122.63 106.37 68.09
CA GLN A 312 121.89 107.65 68.29
C GLN A 312 121.52 108.51 67.06
N LYS A 313 120.41 108.15 66.42
CA LYS A 313 119.18 108.96 66.30
C LYS A 313 118.01 107.97 66.12
N ALA A 314 116.88 108.07 66.84
CA ALA A 314 115.85 109.10 66.72
C ALA A 314 115.28 109.14 65.28
N ARG A 315 113.96 109.19 65.04
CA ARG A 315 112.77 109.26 65.92
C ARG A 315 111.54 109.05 65.01
N GLU A 316 110.33 109.12 65.55
CA GLU A 316 109.13 109.67 64.89
C GLU A 316 108.97 109.47 63.36
N THR A 317 108.27 108.41 62.95
CA THR A 317 107.19 108.40 61.92
C THR A 317 106.74 106.94 61.71
N PHE A 318 105.47 106.63 61.47
CA PHE A 318 104.20 107.34 61.62
C PHE A 318 103.21 106.20 61.93
N ALA A 319 102.62 106.11 63.12
CA ALA A 319 101.38 106.80 63.49
C ALA A 319 100.26 106.58 62.46
N GLN A 320 99.08 106.16 62.92
CA GLN A 320 97.88 105.86 62.11
C GLN A 320 98.08 104.65 61.15
N GLU A 321 97.03 103.95 60.69
CA GLU A 321 95.62 104.33 60.71
C GLU A 321 94.68 103.16 61.07
N GLN A 322 93.76 103.43 62.01
CA GLN A 322 92.38 102.93 62.22
C GLN A 322 92.06 101.44 61.88
N ALA A 323 91.48 100.60 62.75
CA ALA A 323 90.55 100.80 63.87
C ALA A 323 89.10 101.23 63.47
N ALA A 324 88.30 100.26 63.02
CA ALA A 324 86.84 100.21 63.21
C ALA A 324 86.44 98.71 63.25
N THR A 325 85.68 98.15 64.21
CA THR A 325 84.47 98.62 64.92
C THR A 325 83.33 98.83 63.93
N ALA A 326 82.17 98.19 63.95
CA ALA A 326 81.57 97.09 64.70
C ALA A 326 80.24 96.79 63.92
N VAL A 327 79.48 95.73 64.22
CA VAL A 327 78.15 95.77 64.89
C VAL A 327 77.11 96.74 64.28
N ALA A 328 75.85 96.28 64.30
CA ALA A 328 74.63 97.08 64.03
C ALA A 328 74.34 97.36 62.52
N ILE A 329 73.08 97.51 62.08
CA ILE A 329 71.78 97.23 62.74
C ILE A 329 70.67 97.11 61.68
N ASP A 330 69.49 96.59 62.06
CA ASP A 330 68.20 96.80 61.36
C ASP A 330 68.04 96.26 59.92
N LEU A 331 66.84 96.16 59.31
CA LEU A 331 65.41 96.34 59.71
C LEU A 331 64.64 95.20 58.97
N GLU A 332 63.47 94.68 59.35
CA GLU A 332 62.49 95.09 60.37
C GLU A 332 61.65 93.90 60.92
N ASN A 333 61.11 94.07 62.13
CA ASN A 333 60.00 93.41 62.84
C ASN A 333 59.23 92.22 62.19
N LYS A 334 59.06 91.08 62.89
CA LYS A 334 58.12 90.80 64.01
C LYS A 334 56.61 90.74 63.64
N ALA A 335 56.07 89.53 63.83
CA ALA A 335 54.77 89.22 64.46
C ALA A 335 53.44 89.38 63.68
N ARG A 336 52.55 88.38 63.91
CA ARG A 336 51.07 88.37 63.77
C ARG A 336 50.53 88.53 62.33
N ALA A 337 49.84 87.54 61.75
CA ALA A 337 48.55 86.92 62.14
C ALA A 337 47.32 87.82 61.87
N ALA A 338 46.32 87.22 61.19
CA ALA A 338 45.01 87.79 60.81
C ALA A 338 45.06 88.81 59.63
N VAL A 339 44.06 88.93 58.74
CA VAL A 339 42.83 88.12 58.49
C VAL A 339 42.25 88.41 57.07
N LYS A 340 41.28 87.58 56.62
CA LYS A 340 40.24 87.72 55.55
C LYS A 340 40.06 89.11 54.88
N PHE A 341 39.60 89.25 53.63
CA PHE A 341 38.42 88.63 52.95
C PHE A 341 38.65 88.65 51.41
N ARG A 342 37.90 87.94 50.53
CA ARG A 342 36.51 87.45 50.69
C ARG A 342 36.28 85.96 50.33
N GLU A 343 35.22 85.63 49.59
CA GLU A 343 34.39 84.40 49.69
C GLU A 343 33.83 83.93 48.32
N ASP A 344 33.35 82.70 48.08
CA ASP A 344 33.60 81.32 48.61
C ASP A 344 32.82 80.36 47.63
N SER A 345 32.21 79.18 47.85
CA SER A 345 31.94 78.32 49.02
C SER A 345 31.75 76.84 48.59
N THR A 346 32.69 75.94 48.92
CA THR A 346 32.43 74.54 49.40
C THR A 346 31.73 73.49 48.46
N ARG A 347 31.80 72.14 48.63
CA ARG A 347 32.60 71.20 49.48
C ARG A 347 32.46 69.71 49.03
N LEU A 348 33.36 68.86 49.56
CA LEU A 348 33.24 67.39 49.83
C LEU A 348 33.21 66.39 48.64
N ALA A 349 33.47 65.09 48.87
CA ALA A 349 34.79 64.44 49.09
C ALA A 349 34.68 62.88 49.21
N ASP A 350 35.56 62.17 48.48
CA ASP A 350 36.24 60.89 48.78
C ASP A 350 35.56 59.57 49.26
N LYS A 351 35.86 58.51 48.46
CA LYS A 351 36.37 57.15 48.81
C LYS A 351 35.48 56.07 49.49
N LYS A 352 35.39 54.91 48.81
CA LYS A 352 35.94 53.56 49.18
C LYS A 352 35.53 52.51 48.10
N THR A 353 36.40 51.72 47.45
CA THR A 353 37.04 50.42 47.84
C THR A 353 36.05 49.31 48.27
N ALA A 354 36.14 48.03 47.85
CA ALA A 354 36.95 47.32 46.83
C ALA A 354 36.43 45.84 46.66
N ASP A 355 37.23 44.98 46.03
CA ASP A 355 37.27 43.50 46.15
C ASP A 355 36.27 42.60 45.37
N MET A 356 36.52 41.28 45.42
CA MET A 356 36.39 40.35 44.28
C MET A 356 35.70 38.99 44.58
N ALA A 357 35.09 38.43 43.53
CA ALA A 357 35.02 37.00 43.14
C ALA A 357 34.40 35.92 44.08
N LYS A 358 33.34 35.25 43.57
CA LYS A 358 33.01 33.80 43.56
C LYS A 358 31.74 33.60 42.70
N LYS A 359 31.47 32.56 41.90
CA LYS A 359 31.87 31.13 41.75
C LYS A 359 30.81 30.13 42.26
N ALA A 360 30.14 29.50 41.28
CA ALA A 360 29.45 28.19 41.27
C ALA A 360 28.15 27.95 42.09
N GLU A 361 27.22 27.23 41.42
CA GLU A 361 26.27 26.17 41.85
C GLU A 361 25.71 26.15 43.30
N SER A 362 24.43 25.85 43.52
CA SER A 362 23.79 24.59 43.10
C SER A 362 22.26 24.59 43.33
N GLU A 363 21.56 23.59 42.77
CA GLU A 363 20.11 23.39 42.90
C GLU A 363 19.68 22.77 44.24
N LYS A 364 18.42 23.03 44.66
CA LYS A 364 17.46 22.01 45.17
C LYS A 364 16.10 22.60 45.61
N TYR A 365 15.03 22.36 44.84
CA TYR A 365 13.76 21.88 45.42
C TYR A 365 12.84 21.15 44.43
N LYS A 366 12.58 19.88 44.74
CA LYS A 366 11.44 18.98 44.42
C LYS A 366 10.46 19.45 43.31
N ALA A 367 10.33 18.80 42.14
CA ALA A 367 10.15 17.37 41.80
C ALA A 367 8.73 16.77 42.04
N ALA A 368 7.90 16.80 40.99
CA ALA A 368 6.85 15.82 40.67
C ALA A 368 6.52 15.94 39.17
N LYS A 369 7.11 15.14 38.28
CA LYS A 369 6.77 13.75 37.90
C LYS A 369 5.75 13.65 36.75
N GLN A 370 6.30 13.76 35.54
CA GLN A 370 6.12 12.88 34.37
C GLN A 370 5.02 11.79 34.35
N LEU A 371 4.53 11.51 33.13
CA LEU A 371 3.90 10.25 32.66
C LEU A 371 2.44 9.92 33.08
N ALA A 372 1.50 10.48 32.32
CA ALA A 372 0.34 9.76 31.78
C ALA A 372 0.23 10.16 30.29
N LYS A 373 0.74 9.35 29.36
CA LYS A 373 0.15 8.14 28.75
C LYS A 373 -0.80 8.48 27.60
N GLN A 374 -0.42 8.05 26.39
CA GLN A 374 -1.28 7.98 25.21
C GLN A 374 -2.39 6.94 25.42
N GLN A 375 -3.62 7.20 24.93
CA GLN A 375 -4.51 6.26 24.21
C GLN A 375 -5.95 6.76 24.15
N ALA A 376 -6.54 6.74 22.95
CA ALA A 376 -7.99 6.60 22.68
C ALA A 376 -8.97 7.66 23.26
N GLU A 377 -10.24 7.75 22.84
CA GLU A 377 -10.87 7.52 21.51
C GLU A 377 -12.25 8.23 21.52
N ALA A 378 -12.88 8.34 20.35
CA ALA A 378 -14.33 8.44 20.09
C ALA A 378 -15.27 9.27 21.02
N ALA A 379 -16.07 10.13 20.36
CA ALA A 379 -17.35 10.68 20.85
C ALA A 379 -17.23 11.69 22.04
N GLU A 380 -18.22 12.52 22.37
CA GLU A 380 -19.52 12.86 21.75
C GLU A 380 -19.95 14.28 22.19
N LYS A 381 -21.04 14.83 21.62
CA LYS A 381 -21.89 15.92 22.18
C LYS A 381 -21.19 17.25 22.57
N ALA A 382 -21.33 18.29 21.74
CA ALA A 382 -22.29 19.40 21.96
C ALA A 382 -21.71 20.54 22.86
N VAL A 383 -22.30 21.72 23.08
CA VAL A 383 -23.65 22.28 22.82
C VAL A 383 -23.56 23.76 22.35
N LYS A 384 -24.29 24.12 21.28
CA LYS A 384 -25.03 25.39 21.03
C LYS A 384 -26.03 25.04 19.89
N GLU A 385 -27.35 24.87 20.07
CA GLU A 385 -28.36 25.62 20.85
C GLU A 385 -28.28 27.14 20.55
N LYS A 386 -29.34 27.81 20.07
CA LYS A 386 -30.81 27.54 20.00
C LYS A 386 -31.42 28.18 18.73
N ASP A 387 -32.67 27.98 18.29
CA ASP A 387 -33.89 27.29 18.77
C ASP A 387 -34.47 26.43 17.58
N ALA A 388 -35.14 25.28 17.73
CA ALA A 388 -36.46 24.97 18.33
C ALA A 388 -37.64 25.66 17.60
N LEU A 389 -38.82 25.06 17.33
CA LEU A 389 -39.38 23.68 17.40
C LEU A 389 -40.52 23.62 16.32
N ALA A 390 -41.16 22.54 15.84
CA ALA A 390 -41.33 21.11 16.14
C ALA A 390 -41.40 20.32 14.78
N LYS A 391 -41.57 18.99 14.60
CA LYS A 391 -42.16 17.82 15.29
C LYS A 391 -43.72 17.79 15.33
N GLN A 392 -44.44 16.71 14.99
CA GLN A 392 -44.03 15.34 14.59
C GLN A 392 -45.18 14.53 13.91
N ASP A 393 -44.88 13.29 13.51
CA ASP A 393 -45.73 12.08 13.46
C ASP A 393 -46.97 11.94 12.53
N ALA A 394 -46.72 11.27 11.39
CA ALA A 394 -47.08 9.86 11.16
C ALA A 394 -48.51 9.29 11.42
N VAL A 395 -49.11 8.81 10.31
CA VAL A 395 -49.68 7.44 10.13
C VAL A 395 -51.16 7.15 10.51
N LYS A 396 -51.80 6.34 9.63
CA LYS A 396 -53.06 5.55 9.71
C LYS A 396 -54.43 6.18 9.32
N LYS A 397 -54.83 5.88 8.06
CA LYS A 397 -55.93 4.94 7.69
C LYS A 397 -57.38 5.32 8.07
N THR A 398 -58.31 5.31 7.09
CA THR A 398 -59.45 4.32 6.98
C THR A 398 -60.60 4.73 6.00
N GLN A 399 -60.77 3.93 4.91
CA GLN A 399 -62.01 3.57 4.14
C GLN A 399 -62.86 4.58 3.30
N ALA A 400 -63.45 3.99 2.24
CA ALA A 400 -64.77 4.24 1.62
C ALA A 400 -65.03 5.53 0.78
N GLU A 401 -65.77 5.51 -0.34
CA GLU A 401 -66.15 4.42 -1.29
C GLU A 401 -66.80 4.99 -2.58
N ASN A 402 -66.71 4.26 -3.71
CA ASN A 402 -67.51 4.43 -4.96
C ASN A 402 -67.34 5.78 -5.72
N ASN A 403 -67.70 5.95 -7.01
CA ASN A 403 -68.25 5.04 -8.04
C ASN A 403 -67.65 5.35 -9.44
N ALA A 404 -67.99 4.57 -10.47
CA ALA A 404 -67.43 4.65 -11.83
C ALA A 404 -68.34 5.32 -12.90
N GLN A 405 -67.84 5.32 -14.14
CA GLN A 405 -68.42 5.79 -15.42
C GLN A 405 -68.20 7.28 -15.78
N VAL A 406 -67.96 7.72 -17.03
CA VAL A 406 -67.50 7.19 -18.34
C VAL A 406 -68.11 8.15 -19.38
N SER A 407 -67.27 8.83 -20.16
CA SER A 407 -67.58 9.23 -21.54
C SER A 407 -66.29 9.67 -22.26
N ALA A 408 -66.19 9.78 -23.58
CA ALA A 408 -66.47 8.82 -24.68
C ALA A 408 -66.57 9.58 -26.02
N GLN A 409 -65.48 9.64 -26.80
CA GLN A 409 -65.41 10.01 -28.23
C GLN A 409 -64.06 9.45 -28.75
N LYS A 410 -63.94 8.67 -29.84
CA LYS A 410 -64.22 8.95 -31.28
C LYS A 410 -63.43 10.17 -31.78
N ASN A 411 -62.70 10.19 -32.90
CA ASN A 411 -62.55 9.31 -34.10
C ASN A 411 -61.10 9.46 -34.64
N ALA A 412 -60.53 8.71 -35.60
CA ALA A 412 -60.80 7.40 -36.24
C ALA A 412 -59.57 7.03 -37.14
N LEU A 413 -59.57 5.85 -37.79
CA LEU A 413 -58.60 5.49 -38.86
C LEU A 413 -59.02 6.07 -40.23
N PRO A 414 -58.06 6.19 -41.16
CA PRO A 414 -58.23 5.55 -42.47
C PRO A 414 -57.02 4.69 -42.91
N SER A 415 -57.20 3.95 -44.00
CA SER A 415 -56.19 3.13 -44.69
C SER A 415 -55.82 3.76 -46.04
N VAL A 416 -54.64 3.46 -46.60
CA VAL A 416 -54.43 2.97 -48.00
C VAL A 416 -52.93 2.94 -48.41
N ALA A 417 -52.60 1.84 -49.10
CA ALA A 417 -51.43 1.40 -49.89
C ALA A 417 -50.22 2.29 -50.32
N SER A 418 -49.11 1.56 -50.52
CA SER A 418 -48.15 1.52 -51.67
C SER A 418 -47.05 2.58 -51.93
N GLU A 419 -45.80 2.07 -51.81
CA GLU A 419 -44.68 2.10 -52.80
C GLU A 419 -43.61 3.24 -52.91
N SER A 420 -42.44 2.78 -53.39
CA SER A 420 -41.28 3.50 -53.97
C SER A 420 -40.20 4.16 -53.07
N GLU A 421 -39.18 3.36 -52.77
CA GLU A 421 -37.72 3.60 -52.92
C GLU A 421 -37.00 4.96 -52.68
N LYS A 422 -35.79 4.77 -52.08
CA LYS A 422 -34.45 5.36 -52.38
C LYS A 422 -33.85 6.50 -51.54
N ASN A 423 -32.61 6.20 -51.11
CA ASN A 423 -31.50 7.07 -50.70
C ASN A 423 -31.68 8.12 -49.60
N LYS A 424 -31.12 7.79 -48.42
CA LYS A 424 -30.09 8.67 -47.84
C LYS A 424 -28.93 7.87 -47.24
N VAL A 425 -27.70 8.33 -47.48
CA VAL A 425 -26.45 7.70 -47.04
C VAL A 425 -26.01 8.27 -45.68
N ALA A 426 -25.44 7.39 -44.85
CA ALA A 426 -24.63 7.64 -43.65
C ALA A 426 -25.20 8.51 -42.50
N THR A 427 -25.24 7.91 -41.31
CA THR A 427 -24.71 8.51 -40.07
C THR A 427 -24.21 7.37 -39.18
N THR A 428 -22.89 7.17 -39.13
CA THR A 428 -22.26 6.00 -38.48
C THR A 428 -21.79 6.37 -37.08
N THR A 429 -22.66 6.37 -36.06
CA THR A 429 -22.27 6.84 -34.71
C THR A 429 -23.07 6.23 -33.53
N SER A 430 -23.21 4.90 -33.48
CA SER A 430 -23.82 4.20 -32.31
C SER A 430 -23.16 2.89 -31.87
N ASN A 431 -22.26 2.30 -32.67
CA ASN A 431 -21.89 0.89 -32.51
C ASN A 431 -20.82 0.57 -31.44
N SER A 432 -20.23 1.57 -30.78
CA SER A 432 -19.04 1.36 -29.93
C SER A 432 -19.34 0.89 -28.50
N VAL A 433 -20.54 1.12 -27.95
CA VAL A 433 -20.79 0.96 -26.50
C VAL A 433 -20.72 -0.50 -26.04
N ALA A 434 -21.25 -1.44 -26.81
CA ALA A 434 -21.13 -2.86 -26.49
C ALA A 434 -19.67 -3.33 -26.66
N ALA A 435 -19.05 -3.04 -27.81
CA ALA A 435 -17.68 -3.46 -28.14
C ALA A 435 -16.64 -2.95 -27.13
N ALA A 436 -16.74 -1.69 -26.69
CA ALA A 436 -15.84 -1.10 -25.69
C ALA A 436 -16.03 -1.66 -24.26
N ASN A 437 -17.12 -2.39 -24.00
CA ASN A 437 -17.37 -3.03 -22.69
C ASN A 437 -17.14 -4.55 -22.69
N VAL A 438 -17.00 -5.20 -23.85
CA VAL A 438 -16.60 -6.62 -23.92
C VAL A 438 -15.27 -6.86 -23.22
N THR A 439 -14.29 -5.96 -23.42
CA THR A 439 -12.95 -6.03 -22.80
C THR A 439 -12.93 -5.85 -21.28
N ASN A 440 -14.02 -5.34 -20.69
CA ASN A 440 -14.14 -5.12 -19.25
C ASN A 440 -14.69 -6.35 -18.51
N ARG A 441 -14.95 -7.45 -19.24
CA ARG A 441 -15.54 -8.70 -18.73
C ARG A 441 -14.71 -9.90 -19.17
N THR A 442 -14.67 -10.93 -18.35
CA THR A 442 -14.00 -12.21 -18.67
C THR A 442 -14.82 -12.97 -19.70
N THR A 443 -14.31 -13.10 -20.92
CA THR A 443 -14.98 -13.90 -21.97
C THR A 443 -14.74 -15.40 -21.73
N VAL A 444 -15.81 -16.16 -21.55
CA VAL A 444 -15.81 -17.60 -21.26
C VAL A 444 -16.29 -18.36 -22.49
N LEU A 445 -15.42 -19.20 -23.06
CA LEU A 445 -15.74 -20.10 -24.17
C LEU A 445 -16.77 -21.14 -23.71
N GLN A 446 -17.97 -21.09 -24.28
CA GLN A 446 -19.06 -22.05 -24.03
C GLN A 446 -18.87 -23.31 -24.88
N GLN A 447 -18.62 -23.14 -26.18
CA GLN A 447 -18.49 -24.26 -27.11
C GLN A 447 -17.66 -23.87 -28.34
N THR A 448 -16.97 -24.86 -28.91
CA THR A 448 -16.44 -24.78 -30.28
C THR A 448 -17.33 -25.59 -31.22
N VAL A 449 -17.76 -25.00 -32.33
CA VAL A 449 -18.53 -25.64 -33.41
C VAL A 449 -17.67 -25.74 -34.67
N SER A 450 -17.78 -26.87 -35.35
CA SER A 450 -17.17 -27.09 -36.67
C SER A 450 -18.21 -26.83 -37.76
N PHE A 451 -17.93 -25.93 -38.70
CA PHE A 451 -18.86 -25.58 -39.80
C PHE A 451 -18.28 -25.87 -41.19
N THR A 452 -19.13 -25.79 -42.21
CA THR A 452 -18.81 -26.15 -43.59
C THR A 452 -19.29 -25.13 -44.63
N SER A 453 -20.51 -24.58 -44.48
CA SER A 453 -21.10 -23.63 -45.45
C SER A 453 -20.50 -22.22 -45.37
N ASP A 454 -20.56 -21.47 -46.47
CA ASP A 454 -20.17 -20.05 -46.55
C ASP A 454 -21.21 -19.07 -45.95
N SER A 455 -22.22 -19.59 -45.25
CA SER A 455 -23.11 -18.78 -44.40
C SER A 455 -23.71 -19.63 -43.30
N LEU A 456 -23.94 -19.03 -42.13
CA LEU A 456 -24.63 -19.66 -41.00
C LEU A 456 -25.87 -18.85 -40.66
N GLN A 457 -27.01 -19.54 -40.51
CA GLN A 457 -28.21 -18.92 -39.96
C GLN A 457 -28.22 -19.13 -38.44
N LEU A 458 -28.04 -18.02 -37.71
CA LEU A 458 -28.20 -17.94 -36.27
C LEU A 458 -29.68 -17.71 -35.94
N SER A 459 -30.19 -18.40 -34.94
CA SER A 459 -31.51 -18.16 -34.33
C SER A 459 -31.33 -18.12 -32.82
N LEU A 460 -31.57 -16.95 -32.22
CA LEU A 460 -31.46 -16.74 -30.78
C LEU A 460 -32.83 -16.83 -30.12
N TYR A 461 -32.88 -17.49 -28.98
CA TYR A 461 -34.05 -17.64 -28.13
C TYR A 461 -33.67 -17.38 -26.68
N ASP A 462 -34.70 -17.11 -25.89
CA ASP A 462 -34.66 -17.32 -24.45
C ASP A 462 -34.42 -18.80 -24.10
N ASN A 463 -33.95 -19.06 -22.90
CA ASN A 463 -33.61 -20.39 -22.39
C ASN A 463 -34.36 -20.74 -21.10
N GLY A 464 -35.22 -19.82 -20.62
CA GLY A 464 -36.08 -19.94 -19.45
C GLY A 464 -37.46 -19.28 -19.68
N GLU A 465 -37.99 -18.68 -18.61
CA GLU A 465 -39.08 -17.72 -18.63
C GLU A 465 -38.62 -16.36 -19.20
N VAL A 466 -39.43 -15.78 -20.10
CA VAL A 466 -39.10 -14.53 -20.82
C VAL A 466 -39.27 -13.32 -19.90
N ASP A 467 -38.20 -12.92 -19.23
CA ASP A 467 -38.28 -12.04 -18.05
C ASP A 467 -37.67 -10.63 -18.23
N GLY A 468 -37.24 -10.29 -19.46
CA GLY A 468 -36.59 -9.01 -19.81
C GLY A 468 -35.11 -9.14 -20.20
N ASP A 469 -34.60 -10.36 -20.28
CA ASP A 469 -33.24 -10.68 -20.66
C ASP A 469 -32.86 -10.13 -22.04
N THR A 470 -31.70 -9.46 -22.17
CA THR A 470 -31.34 -8.66 -23.36
C THR A 470 -29.86 -8.80 -23.72
N VAL A 471 -29.57 -9.10 -24.99
CA VAL A 471 -28.22 -9.37 -25.49
C VAL A 471 -27.79 -8.48 -26.66
N SER A 472 -26.49 -8.21 -26.72
CA SER A 472 -25.77 -7.79 -27.92
C SER A 472 -24.87 -8.93 -28.39
N VAL A 473 -24.71 -9.12 -29.69
CA VAL A 473 -23.85 -10.16 -30.28
C VAL A 473 -22.80 -9.53 -31.16
N LEU A 474 -21.55 -9.86 -30.88
CA LEU A 474 -20.39 -9.37 -31.63
C LEU A 474 -19.72 -10.53 -32.37
N MET A 475 -19.34 -10.31 -33.62
CA MET A 475 -18.65 -11.26 -34.49
C MET A 475 -17.24 -10.75 -34.75
N ASN A 476 -16.21 -11.45 -34.29
CA ASN A 476 -14.80 -11.02 -34.36
C ASN A 476 -14.57 -9.59 -33.80
N GLY A 477 -15.40 -9.15 -32.84
CA GLY A 477 -15.39 -7.81 -32.25
C GLY A 477 -16.36 -6.79 -32.89
N GLU A 478 -16.95 -7.07 -34.06
CA GLU A 478 -17.94 -6.19 -34.70
C GLU A 478 -19.37 -6.50 -34.24
N LEU A 479 -20.15 -5.48 -33.88
CA LEU A 479 -21.52 -5.63 -33.38
C LEU A 479 -22.51 -6.03 -34.50
N ILE A 480 -22.95 -7.29 -34.52
CA ILE A 480 -23.86 -7.83 -35.56
C ILE A 480 -25.34 -7.88 -35.15
N ILE A 481 -25.64 -7.88 -33.85
CA ILE A 481 -26.98 -7.76 -33.25
C ILE A 481 -26.82 -6.87 -32.02
N ALA A 482 -27.69 -5.89 -31.82
CA ALA A 482 -27.54 -4.90 -30.74
C ALA A 482 -28.79 -4.84 -29.85
N LYS A 483 -28.61 -4.93 -28.53
CA LYS A 483 -29.62 -4.67 -27.48
C LYS A 483 -30.97 -5.36 -27.74
N GLN A 484 -30.91 -6.61 -28.14
CA GLN A 484 -32.08 -7.40 -28.49
C GLN A 484 -32.58 -8.20 -27.29
N GLY A 485 -33.82 -7.95 -26.88
CA GLY A 485 -34.52 -8.78 -25.89
C GLY A 485 -34.68 -10.20 -26.39
N LEU A 486 -34.35 -11.19 -25.56
CA LEU A 486 -34.60 -12.61 -25.81
C LEU A 486 -36.09 -12.91 -25.67
N SER A 487 -36.54 -14.00 -26.31
CA SER A 487 -37.92 -14.47 -26.18
C SER A 487 -38.07 -15.92 -26.64
N THR A 488 -39.25 -16.50 -26.46
CA THR A 488 -39.61 -17.80 -27.06
C THR A 488 -39.68 -17.78 -28.59
N THR A 489 -39.62 -16.62 -29.24
CA THR A 489 -39.62 -16.48 -30.72
C THR A 489 -38.23 -16.09 -31.22
N ALA A 490 -37.77 -16.72 -32.30
CA ALA A 490 -36.42 -16.61 -32.81
C ALA A 490 -36.04 -15.19 -33.28
N ILE A 491 -34.94 -14.65 -32.76
CA ILE A 491 -34.22 -13.57 -33.45
C ILE A 491 -33.28 -14.19 -34.47
N LYS A 492 -33.53 -13.95 -35.76
CA LYS A 492 -32.74 -14.53 -36.86
C LYS A 492 -31.69 -13.57 -37.40
N LYS A 493 -30.47 -14.08 -37.58
CA LYS A 493 -29.37 -13.39 -38.24
C LYS A 493 -28.60 -14.38 -39.13
N THR A 494 -28.55 -14.14 -40.44
CA THR A 494 -27.57 -14.80 -41.30
C THR A 494 -26.24 -14.08 -41.17
N ILE A 495 -25.16 -14.83 -40.94
CA ILE A 495 -23.78 -14.36 -41.10
C ILE A 495 -23.18 -15.01 -42.33
N TYR A 496 -22.41 -14.25 -43.11
CA TYR A 496 -21.75 -14.71 -44.34
C TYR A 496 -20.26 -14.88 -44.07
N LEU A 497 -19.73 -16.03 -44.48
CA LEU A 497 -18.40 -16.52 -44.14
C LEU A 497 -17.65 -16.78 -45.46
N PRO A 498 -17.03 -15.76 -46.08
CA PRO A 498 -16.36 -15.92 -47.37
C PRO A 498 -15.21 -16.92 -47.29
N SER A 499 -14.88 -17.54 -48.43
CA SER A 499 -13.78 -18.50 -48.56
C SER A 499 -12.47 -17.88 -48.07
N GLY A 500 -11.75 -18.58 -47.18
CA GLY A 500 -10.62 -18.03 -46.40
C GLY A 500 -10.98 -17.64 -44.96
N THR A 501 -12.28 -17.56 -44.62
CA THR A 501 -12.72 -17.43 -43.22
C THR A 501 -12.64 -18.81 -42.54
N ASP A 502 -11.46 -19.12 -42.00
CA ASP A 502 -11.16 -20.36 -41.27
C ASP A 502 -11.73 -20.37 -39.84
N ARG A 503 -11.85 -19.20 -39.20
CA ARG A 503 -12.33 -19.07 -37.82
C ARG A 503 -13.17 -17.81 -37.63
N VAL A 504 -14.23 -17.94 -36.84
CA VAL A 504 -15.04 -16.82 -36.32
C VAL A 504 -15.27 -17.01 -34.83
N GLU A 505 -15.29 -15.93 -34.08
CA GLU A 505 -15.77 -15.90 -32.70
C GLU A 505 -17.05 -15.06 -32.61
N LEU A 506 -18.10 -15.63 -32.04
CA LEU A 506 -19.28 -14.89 -31.59
C LEU A 506 -19.20 -14.65 -30.08
N VAL A 507 -19.23 -13.40 -29.65
CA VAL A 507 -19.33 -13.02 -28.24
C VAL A 507 -20.76 -12.56 -27.96
N MET A 508 -21.43 -13.29 -27.08
CA MET A 508 -22.72 -12.95 -26.49
C MET A 508 -22.47 -12.05 -25.28
N TYR A 509 -22.90 -10.80 -25.37
CA TYR A 509 -22.75 -9.76 -24.35
C TYR A 509 -24.11 -9.46 -23.71
N ALA A 510 -24.22 -9.71 -22.41
CA ALA A 510 -25.42 -9.39 -21.63
C ALA A 510 -25.55 -7.85 -21.42
N GLU A 511 -26.60 -7.26 -21.97
CA GLU A 511 -26.97 -5.84 -21.80
C GLU A 511 -27.89 -5.66 -20.56
N SER A 512 -28.75 -6.66 -20.29
CA SER A 512 -29.46 -6.86 -19.02
C SER A 512 -29.21 -8.29 -18.51
N LEU A 513 -29.65 -8.60 -17.28
CA LEU A 513 -29.69 -9.96 -16.72
C LEU A 513 -31.15 -10.38 -16.41
N GLY A 514 -32.09 -9.87 -17.20
CA GLY A 514 -33.52 -10.00 -16.90
C GLY A 514 -33.89 -9.46 -15.51
N SER A 515 -34.79 -10.21 -14.87
CA SER A 515 -35.16 -10.15 -13.46
C SER A 515 -34.50 -11.27 -12.63
N ILE A 516 -34.16 -12.40 -13.27
CA ILE A 516 -33.59 -13.62 -12.67
C ILE A 516 -32.17 -13.81 -13.24
N PRO A 517 -31.14 -13.20 -12.63
CA PRO A 517 -29.76 -13.33 -13.11
C PRO A 517 -29.26 -14.78 -12.90
N PRO A 518 -28.49 -15.35 -13.84
CA PRO A 518 -27.78 -14.75 -14.97
C PRO A 518 -28.64 -14.49 -16.23
N ASN A 519 -28.09 -13.75 -17.19
CA ASN A 519 -28.61 -13.79 -18.56
C ASN A 519 -28.42 -15.20 -19.14
N THR A 520 -29.46 -15.83 -19.70
CA THR A 520 -29.33 -17.12 -20.39
C THR A 520 -30.08 -17.16 -21.72
N GLY A 521 -29.52 -17.85 -22.71
CA GLY A 521 -30.20 -18.02 -23.98
C GLY A 521 -29.75 -19.25 -24.75
N LEU A 522 -30.53 -19.59 -25.75
CA LEU A 522 -30.26 -20.67 -26.69
C LEU A 522 -29.89 -20.08 -28.04
N LEU A 523 -28.68 -20.37 -28.50
CA LEU A 523 -28.26 -20.14 -29.87
C LEU A 523 -28.43 -21.44 -30.67
N VAL A 524 -29.36 -21.42 -31.63
CA VAL A 524 -29.46 -22.46 -32.66
C VAL A 524 -28.72 -21.98 -33.91
N ILE A 525 -27.76 -22.77 -34.38
CA ILE A 525 -27.03 -22.53 -35.63
C ILE A 525 -27.44 -23.57 -36.67
N ARG A 526 -27.81 -23.12 -37.88
CA ARG A 526 -27.99 -23.98 -39.05
C ARG A 526 -26.80 -23.81 -40.01
N ASP A 527 -26.08 -24.90 -40.25
CA ASP A 527 -25.01 -25.05 -41.26
C ASP A 527 -25.53 -25.99 -42.36
N GLY A 528 -26.24 -25.43 -43.34
CA GLY A 528 -26.91 -26.19 -44.40
C GLY A 528 -27.97 -27.16 -43.84
N LYS A 529 -27.61 -28.45 -43.73
CA LYS A 529 -28.43 -29.52 -43.14
C LYS A 529 -28.08 -29.81 -41.67
N SER A 530 -26.90 -29.40 -41.19
CA SER A 530 -26.48 -29.56 -39.80
C SER A 530 -27.15 -28.51 -38.91
N LEU A 531 -27.51 -28.90 -37.70
CA LEU A 531 -28.09 -28.02 -36.69
C LEU A 531 -27.36 -28.21 -35.36
N TYR A 532 -26.94 -27.10 -34.75
CA TYR A 532 -26.25 -27.06 -33.46
C TYR A 532 -27.07 -26.24 -32.46
N GLU A 533 -27.17 -26.72 -31.23
CA GLU A 533 -27.87 -26.07 -30.13
C GLU A 533 -26.86 -25.78 -29.02
N ILE A 534 -26.62 -24.50 -28.73
CA ILE A 534 -25.65 -24.04 -27.73
C ILE A 534 -26.40 -23.22 -26.70
N ARG A 535 -26.34 -23.61 -25.42
CA ARG A 535 -26.81 -22.74 -24.33
C ARG A 535 -25.67 -21.84 -23.90
N PHE A 536 -25.96 -20.55 -23.78
CA PHE A 536 -25.01 -19.53 -23.35
C PHE A 536 -25.50 -18.84 -22.09
N ARG A 537 -24.55 -18.41 -21.27
CA ARG A 537 -24.79 -17.70 -20.00
C ARG A 537 -23.93 -16.45 -19.96
N GLY A 538 -24.52 -15.30 -19.69
CA GLY A 538 -23.84 -14.02 -19.49
C GLY A 538 -24.08 -13.44 -18.10
N ASP A 539 -23.12 -12.68 -17.58
CA ASP A 539 -23.32 -11.84 -16.40
C ASP A 539 -22.60 -10.49 -16.56
N LEU A 540 -22.73 -9.57 -15.59
CA LEU A 540 -22.11 -8.25 -15.70
C LEU A 540 -20.56 -8.27 -15.58
N GLN A 541 -19.96 -9.42 -15.25
CA GLN A 541 -18.52 -9.67 -15.18
C GLN A 541 -18.02 -10.64 -16.27
N LYS A 542 -18.91 -11.42 -16.92
CA LYS A 542 -18.55 -12.48 -17.88
C LYS A 542 -19.36 -12.43 -19.18
N ASN A 543 -18.67 -12.56 -20.30
CA ASN A 543 -19.31 -12.78 -21.61
C ASN A 543 -19.30 -14.26 -21.96
N ALA A 544 -20.23 -14.72 -22.79
CA ALA A 544 -20.16 -16.04 -23.40
C ALA A 544 -19.53 -15.95 -24.80
N SER A 545 -18.56 -16.81 -25.11
CA SER A 545 -17.97 -16.95 -26.45
C SER A 545 -18.35 -18.29 -27.09
N ILE A 546 -18.62 -18.26 -28.38
CA ILE A 546 -18.76 -19.44 -29.24
C ILE A 546 -17.76 -19.30 -30.38
N VAL A 547 -16.86 -20.29 -30.51
CA VAL A 547 -15.87 -20.33 -31.59
C VAL A 547 -16.36 -21.25 -32.71
N PHE A 548 -16.34 -20.73 -33.93
CA PHE A 548 -16.67 -21.45 -35.15
C PHE A 548 -15.36 -21.68 -35.91
N ASN A 549 -14.97 -22.94 -36.10
CA ASN A 549 -13.84 -23.32 -36.94
C ASN A 549 -14.37 -23.97 -38.22
N ARG A 550 -13.89 -23.56 -39.39
CA ARG A 550 -14.24 -24.22 -40.66
C ARG A 550 -13.56 -25.59 -40.69
N ARG A 551 -14.30 -26.63 -41.06
CA ARG A 551 -13.69 -27.92 -41.41
C ARG A 551 -12.90 -27.75 -42.69
N LYS A 552 -11.62 -28.09 -42.63
CA LYS A 552 -10.80 -28.30 -43.82
C LYS A 552 -11.08 -29.72 -44.29
N GLU A 553 -11.44 -29.85 -45.56
CA GLU A 553 -11.66 -31.14 -46.24
C GLU A 553 -10.33 -31.81 -46.60
#